data_AF-A0A7G9G702-F1
#
_entry.id   AF-A0A7G9G702-F1
#
_cell.length_a   1.000
_cell.length_b   1.000
_cell.length_c   1.000
_cell.angle_alpha   90.00
_cell.angle_beta   90.00
_cell.angle_gamma   90.00
#
_symmetry.space_group_name_H-M   'P 1'
#
loop_
_entity.id
_entity.type
_entity.pdbx_description
1 polymer ?
#
loop_
_entity_poly.entity_id
_entity_poly.type
_entity_poly.pdbx_seq_one_letter_code
_entity_poly.pdbx_strand_id
1 'polypeptide(L)'
;MSKAVLVMDLPECCGDCKLGDLDPSGLYCIPADNYFDGNDSSEEKAAWCPLRELPERKKLSGNVSNIESLGKEIAAASWNECLDAIEGSAEHE
;
A
#
# COMPACT_ATOMS: atom_id res chain seq x y z
N MET A 1 -10.34 -1.35 21.12
CA MET A 1 -10.18 -0.19 20.22
C MET A 1 -10.20 -0.71 18.80
N SER A 2 -10.97 -0.07 17.93
CA SER A 2 -10.97 -0.39 16.50
C SER A 2 -9.63 0.00 15.88
N LYS A 3 -9.21 -0.74 14.85
CA LYS A 3 -8.01 -0.42 14.04
C LYS A 3 -8.46 0.25 12.75
N ALA A 4 -7.60 1.08 12.18
CA ALA A 4 -7.83 1.76 10.91
C ALA A 4 -6.65 1.52 9.96
N VAL A 5 -6.93 1.52 8.66
CA VAL A 5 -5.96 1.47 7.56
C VAL A 5 -6.35 2.58 6.57
N LEU A 6 -5.37 3.28 6.03
CA LEU A 6 -5.56 4.25 4.94
C LEU A 6 -5.00 3.63 3.66
N VAL A 7 -5.86 3.54 2.64
CA VAL A 7 -5.48 3.09 1.29
C VAL A 7 -5.56 4.30 0.37
N MET A 8 -4.48 4.55 -0.35
CA MET A 8 -4.34 5.65 -1.31
C MET A 8 -3.29 5.28 -2.35
N ASP A 9 -3.30 5.98 -3.49
CA ASP A 9 -2.22 5.88 -4.46
C ASP A 9 -0.90 6.31 -3.82
N LEU A 10 0.16 5.52 -4.04
CA LEU A 10 1.49 5.86 -3.55
C LEU A 10 2.04 7.03 -4.38
N PRO A 11 2.39 8.17 -3.77
CA PRO A 11 2.97 9.29 -4.51
C PRO A 11 4.39 8.94 -4.99
N GLU A 12 4.78 9.51 -6.13
CA GLU A 12 6.13 9.31 -6.71
C GLU A 12 7.23 9.82 -5.76
N CYS A 13 6.96 10.95 -5.09
CA CYS A 13 7.86 11.56 -4.13
C CYS A 13 7.10 12.16 -2.94
N CYS A 14 7.84 12.59 -1.91
CA CYS A 14 7.24 13.15 -0.72
C CYS A 14 6.60 14.53 -0.95
N GLY A 15 7.09 15.31 -1.92
CA GLY A 15 6.49 16.60 -2.29
C GLY A 15 5.06 16.50 -2.83
N ASP A 16 4.72 15.39 -3.48
CA ASP A 16 3.38 15.13 -4.02
C ASP A 16 2.43 14.47 -3.01
N CYS A 17 2.96 14.06 -1.85
CA CYS A 17 2.22 13.33 -0.84
C CYS A 17 1.15 14.21 -0.17
N LYS A 18 -0.11 13.78 -0.23
CA LYS A 18 -1.25 14.47 0.41
C LYS A 18 -1.25 14.42 1.94
N LEU A 19 -0.32 13.68 2.53
CA LEU A 19 -0.13 13.57 3.98
C LEU A 19 1.05 14.42 4.47
N GLY A 20 1.74 15.13 3.57
CA GLY A 20 2.78 16.09 3.90
C GLY A 20 2.21 17.50 4.07
N ASP A 21 2.89 18.30 4.88
CA ASP A 21 2.66 19.75 4.99
C ASP A 21 3.95 20.50 4.67
N LEU A 22 3.87 21.51 3.82
CA LEU A 22 5.02 22.31 3.41
C LEU A 22 4.96 23.66 4.13
N ASP A 23 5.95 23.90 4.99
CA ASP A 23 6.07 25.13 5.76
C ASP A 23 7.43 25.82 5.52
N PRO A 24 7.70 27.00 6.11
CA PRO A 24 8.98 27.69 5.95
C PRO A 24 10.21 26.91 6.46
N SER A 25 10.02 25.90 7.31
CA SER A 25 11.06 25.03 7.86
C SER A 25 11.32 23.81 6.97
N GLY A 26 10.39 23.44 6.10
CA GLY A 26 10.54 22.40 5.10
C GLY A 26 9.26 21.59 4.88
N LEU A 27 9.41 20.43 4.26
CA LEU A 27 8.32 19.45 4.16
C LEU A 27 8.28 18.64 5.46
N TYR A 28 7.08 18.48 6.03
CA TYR A 28 6.81 17.72 7.24
C TYR A 28 5.84 16.57 6.95
N CYS A 29 6.18 15.35 7.37
CA CYS A 29 5.33 14.18 7.23
C CYS A 29 4.47 13.99 8.48
N ILE A 30 3.19 14.33 8.39
CA ILE A 30 2.24 14.28 9.52
C ILE A 30 2.14 12.86 10.13
N PRO A 31 2.00 11.76 9.34
CA PRO A 31 1.86 10.43 9.93
C PRO A 31 3.12 9.89 10.61
N ALA A 32 4.30 10.38 10.22
CA ALA A 32 5.59 9.95 10.78
C ALA A 32 6.11 10.88 11.88
N ASP A 33 5.49 12.05 12.05
CA ASP A 33 5.96 13.12 12.94
C ASP A 33 7.44 13.47 12.68
N ASN A 34 7.79 13.70 11.42
CA ASN A 34 9.17 13.93 11.02
C ASN A 34 9.31 14.91 9.84
N TYR A 35 10.39 15.69 9.85
CA TYR A 35 10.76 16.58 8.74
C TYR A 35 11.63 15.86 7.73
N PHE A 36 11.50 16.23 6.47
CA PHE A 36 12.46 15.83 5.44
C PHE A 36 13.73 16.66 5.59
N ASP A 37 14.88 16.00 5.72
CA ASP A 37 16.16 16.64 6.05
C ASP A 37 16.88 17.26 4.85
N GLY A 38 16.19 17.40 3.71
CA GLY A 38 16.70 17.99 2.47
C GLY A 38 17.76 17.14 1.75
N ASN A 39 18.20 16.03 2.35
CA ASN A 39 19.11 15.06 1.74
C ASN A 39 18.34 13.88 1.15
N ASP A 40 17.21 13.51 1.75
CA ASP A 40 16.11 12.82 1.05
C ASP A 40 15.43 13.86 0.16
N SER A 41 15.86 13.95 -1.11
CA SER A 41 15.33 14.91 -2.06
C SER A 41 13.80 14.77 -2.15
N SER A 42 13.11 15.88 -2.37
CA SER A 42 11.69 15.92 -2.72
C SER A 42 11.35 15.15 -4.00
N GLU A 43 12.31 14.44 -4.60
CA GLU A 43 12.20 13.65 -5.82
C GLU A 43 12.12 12.13 -5.51
N GLU A 44 12.51 11.71 -4.30
CA GLU A 44 12.46 10.30 -3.89
C GLU A 44 11.67 10.11 -2.59
N LYS A 45 11.20 8.88 -2.37
CA LYS A 45 10.50 8.49 -1.15
C LYS A 45 11.52 8.22 -0.04
N ALA A 46 11.39 8.93 1.09
CA ALA A 46 12.26 8.70 2.25
C ALA A 46 12.21 7.25 2.74
N ALA A 47 13.36 6.73 3.19
CA ALA A 47 13.48 5.35 3.67
C ALA A 47 12.57 5.04 4.88
N TRP A 48 12.28 6.06 5.69
CA TRP A 48 11.41 5.98 6.86
C TRP A 48 9.92 6.22 6.53
N CYS A 49 9.56 6.45 5.27
CA CYS A 49 8.19 6.75 4.87
C CYS A 49 7.20 5.69 5.39
N PRO A 50 6.11 6.08 6.07
CA PRO A 50 5.16 5.15 6.66
C PRO A 50 4.27 4.46 5.62
N LEU A 51 4.12 5.04 4.43
CA LEU A 51 3.33 4.45 3.35
C LEU A 51 4.03 3.21 2.79
N ARG A 52 3.29 2.12 2.67
CA ARG A 52 3.75 0.85 2.08
C ARG A 52 2.90 0.54 0.87
N GLU A 53 3.52 -0.02 -0.15
CA GLU A 53 2.78 -0.59 -1.27
C GLU A 53 1.92 -1.74 -0.75
N LEU A 54 0.70 -1.85 -1.29
CA LEU A 54 -0.06 -3.07 -1.10
C LEU A 54 0.68 -4.24 -1.74
N PRO A 55 0.62 -5.43 -1.15
CA PRO A 55 1.21 -6.60 -1.76
C PRO A 55 0.64 -6.89 -3.15
N GLU A 56 1.44 -7.48 -4.02
CA GLU A 56 0.98 -7.87 -5.35
C GLU A 56 -0.13 -8.93 -5.31
N ARG A 57 -1.09 -8.80 -6.23
CA ARG A 57 -2.07 -9.85 -6.53
C ARG A 57 -1.38 -11.12 -7.01
N LYS A 58 -1.87 -12.27 -6.57
CA LYS A 58 -1.40 -13.58 -7.05
C LYS A 58 -2.06 -13.90 -8.38
N LYS A 59 -1.25 -14.41 -9.33
CA LYS A 59 -1.77 -14.95 -10.58
C LYS A 59 -2.45 -16.30 -10.32
N LEU A 60 -3.68 -16.44 -10.81
CA LEU A 60 -4.38 -17.72 -10.87
C LEU A 60 -3.92 -18.45 -12.12
N SER A 61 -3.41 -19.68 -11.96
CA SER A 61 -3.01 -20.50 -13.11
C SER A 61 -4.22 -21.15 -13.77
N GLY A 62 -5.32 -21.36 -13.03
CA GLY A 62 -6.48 -22.14 -13.47
C GLY A 62 -6.19 -23.61 -13.79
N ASN A 63 -4.95 -24.07 -13.60
CA ASN A 63 -4.54 -25.44 -13.87
C ASN A 63 -4.61 -26.25 -12.59
N VAL A 64 -5.73 -26.94 -12.41
CA VAL A 64 -5.96 -27.85 -11.28
C VAL A 64 -5.86 -29.28 -11.79
N SER A 65 -4.76 -29.96 -11.44
CA SER A 65 -4.50 -31.36 -11.80
C SER A 65 -4.54 -32.31 -10.60
N ASN A 66 -4.42 -31.76 -9.39
CA ASN A 66 -4.46 -32.49 -8.14
C ASN A 66 -4.87 -31.56 -6.96
N ILE A 67 -5.04 -32.14 -5.78
CA ILE A 67 -5.45 -31.41 -4.56
C ILE A 67 -4.43 -30.32 -4.18
N GLU A 68 -3.13 -30.54 -4.40
CA GLU A 68 -2.11 -29.54 -4.09
C GLU A 68 -2.25 -28.30 -4.99
N SER A 69 -2.44 -28.50 -6.31
CA SER A 69 -2.68 -27.40 -7.26
C SER A 69 -3.98 -26.66 -6.95
N LEU A 70 -5.05 -27.37 -6.55
CA LEU A 70 -6.29 -26.74 -6.08
C LEU A 70 -6.04 -25.86 -4.85
N GLY A 71 -5.28 -26.36 -3.87
CA GLY A 71 -4.94 -25.60 -2.66
C GLY A 71 -4.18 -24.30 -2.97
N LYS A 72 -3.26 -24.33 -3.95
CA LYS A 72 -2.52 -23.13 -4.39
C LYS A 72 -3.44 -22.11 -5.06
N GLU A 73 -4.36 -22.54 -5.92
CA GLU A 73 -5.35 -21.65 -6.55
C GLU A 73 -6.26 -21.00 -5.51
N ILE A 74 -6.78 -21.78 -4.56
CA ILE A 74 -7.64 -21.24 -3.49
C ILE A 74 -6.88 -20.22 -2.65
N ALA A 75 -5.64 -20.51 -2.24
CA ALA A 75 -4.84 -19.58 -1.46
C ALA A 75 -4.55 -18.27 -2.21
N ALA A 76 -4.29 -18.35 -3.52
CA ALA A 76 -4.09 -17.18 -4.37
C ALA A 76 -5.38 -16.37 -4.55
N ALA A 77 -6.52 -17.03 -4.74
CA ALA A 77 -7.82 -16.37 -4.86
C ALA A 77 -8.21 -15.66 -3.55
N SER A 78 -8.12 -16.34 -2.41
CA SER A 78 -8.42 -15.76 -1.10
C SER A 78 -7.48 -14.60 -0.73
N TRP A 79 -6.22 -14.64 -1.18
CA TRP A 79 -5.32 -13.50 -1.04
C TRP A 79 -5.79 -12.28 -1.82
N ASN A 80 -6.20 -12.48 -3.08
CA ASN A 80 -6.72 -11.41 -3.92
C ASN A 80 -8.05 -10.86 -3.36
N GLU A 81 -8.94 -11.71 -2.85
CA GLU A 81 -10.16 -11.29 -2.17
C GLU A 81 -9.88 -10.39 -0.94
N CYS A 82 -8.84 -10.71 -0.17
CA CYS A 82 -8.41 -9.84 0.94
C CYS A 82 -7.94 -8.48 0.45
N LEU A 83 -7.21 -8.43 -0.68
CA LEU A 83 -6.81 -7.16 -1.29
C LEU A 83 -8.02 -6.39 -1.81
N ASP A 84 -8.99 -7.07 -2.42
CA ASP A 84 -10.22 -6.44 -2.92
C ASP A 84 -11.05 -5.81 -1.78
N ALA A 85 -11.11 -6.48 -0.62
CA ALA A 85 -11.75 -5.94 0.57
C ALA A 85 -11.04 -4.70 1.13
N ILE A 86 -9.70 -4.62 1.01
CA ILE A 86 -8.90 -3.46 1.43
C ILE A 86 -9.07 -2.30 0.45
N GLU A 87 -9.04 -2.57 -0.86
CA GLU A 87 -9.20 -1.57 -1.91
C GLU A 87 -10.65 -1.09 -2.07
N GLY A 88 -11.61 -1.75 -1.41
CA GLY A 88 -13.04 -1.44 -1.52
C GLY A 88 -13.65 -1.86 -2.87
N SER A 89 -12.98 -2.74 -3.61
CA SER A 89 -13.45 -3.34 -4.86
C SER A 89 -14.25 -4.62 -4.66
N ALA A 90 -14.35 -5.13 -3.43
CA ALA A 90 -15.29 -6.20 -3.08
C ALA A 90 -16.73 -5.66 -3.23
N GLU A 91 -17.36 -5.96 -4.36
CA GLU A 91 -18.76 -5.62 -4.60
C GLU A 91 -19.62 -6.17 -3.46
N HIS A 92 -20.30 -5.27 -2.75
CA HIS A 92 -21.38 -5.61 -1.85
C HIS A 92 -22.60 -5.98 -2.71
N GLU A 93 -22.76 -7.25 -3.06
CA GLU A 93 -24.07 -7.83 -3.43
C GLU A 93 -24.97 -8.02 -2.18
#